data_AF-J6H2K7-F1
#
_entry.id   AF-J6H2K7-F1
#
_cell.length_a   1.000
_cell.length_b   1.000
_cell.length_c   1.000
_cell.angle_alpha   90.00
_cell.angle_beta   90.00
_cell.angle_gamma   90.00
#
_symmetry.space_group_name_H-M   'P 1'
#
loop_
_entity.id
_entity.type
_entity.pdbx_description
1 polymer ?
#
loop_
_entity_poly.entity_id
_entity_poly.type
_entity_poly.pdbx_seq_one_letter_code
_entity_poly.pdbx_strand_id
1 'polypeptide(L)' 'MQLIKKIIIGLIILVIVAAVVSLFFLNEAQRMIVGMAAGLGVINLLGVLYFVQKNADGRSEKPKH' A
#
# COMPACT_ATOMS: atom_id res chain seq x y z
N MET A 1 12.31 11.63 2.43
CA MET A 1 11.44 10.50 2.01
C MET A 1 11.55 9.21 2.83
N GLN A 2 12.65 8.90 3.51
CA GLN A 2 12.80 7.59 4.19
C GLN A 2 11.72 7.32 5.27
N LEU A 3 11.32 8.34 6.04
CA LEU A 3 10.21 8.22 7.00
C LEU A 3 8.89 7.91 6.30
N ILE A 4 8.58 8.60 5.19
CA ILE A 4 7.36 8.37 4.40
C ILE A 4 7.33 6.93 3.85
N LYS A 5 8.44 6.42 3.33
CA LYS A 5 8.55 5.02 2.87
C LYS A 5 8.22 4.05 4.01
N LYS A 6 8.77 4.27 5.21
CA LYS A 6 8.49 3.45 6.41
C LYS A 6 7.02 3.51 6.82
N ILE A 7 6.40 4.69 6.77
CA ILE A 7 4.96 4.86 7.07
C ILE A 7 4.11 4.07 6.08
N ILE A 8 4.38 4.18 4.78
CA ILE A 8 3.61 3.46 3.75
C ILE A 8 3.72 1.94 3.95
N ILE A 9 4.92 1.43 4.22
CA ILE A 9 5.12 0.00 4.52
C ILE A 9 4.34 -0.41 5.77
N GLY A 10 4.37 0.40 6.82
CA GLY A 10 3.58 0.16 8.03
C GLY A 10 2.07 0.10 7.76
N LEU A 11 1.56 0.99 6.91
CA LEU A 11 0.15 1.00 6.50
C LEU A 11 -0.23 -0.25 5.69
N ILE A 12 0.64 -0.72 4.78
CA ILE A 12 0.42 -1.96 4.03
C ILE A 12 0.28 -3.14 5.00
N ILE A 13 1.20 -3.26 5.95
CA ILE A 13 1.16 -4.33 6.96
C ILE A 13 -0.12 -4.23 7.79
N LEU A 14 -0.50 -3.03 8.23
CA LEU A 14 -1.71 -2.81 9.01
C LEU A 14 -2.97 -3.24 8.26
N VAL A 15 -3.09 -2.88 6.97
CA VAL A 15 -4.22 -3.27 6.12
C VAL A 15 -4.29 -4.79 5.99
N ILE A 16 -3.16 -5.47 5.74
CA ILE A 16 -3.12 -6.93 5.60
C ILE A 16 -3.54 -7.61 6.91
N VAL A 17 -2.97 -7.19 8.04
CA VAL A 17 -3.28 -7.77 9.35
C VAL A 17 -4.75 -7.55 9.71
N ALA A 18 -5.26 -6.32 9.54
CA ALA A 18 -6.66 -6.01 9.82
C ALA A 18 -7.62 -6.82 8.93
N ALA A 19 -7.31 -6.96 7.63
CA ALA A 19 -8.10 -7.78 6.73
C ALA A 19 -8.14 -9.23 7.19
N VAL A 20 -6.98 -9.86 7.44
CA VAL A 20 -6.88 -11.26 7.88
C VAL A 20 -7.62 -11.50 9.21
N VAL A 21 -7.41 -10.63 10.19
CA VAL A 21 -8.07 -10.74 11.51
C VAL A 21 -9.58 -10.57 11.38
N SER A 22 -10.05 -9.67 10.51
CA SER A 22 -11.49 -9.46 10.34
C SER A 22 -12.20 -10.69 9.74
N LEU A 23 -11.55 -11.52 8.93
CA LEU A 23 -12.20 -12.66 8.25
C LEU A 23 -12.91 -13.62 9.21
N PHE A 24 -12.40 -13.78 10.43
CA PHE A 24 -13.00 -14.63 11.47
C PHE A 24 -14.38 -14.16 11.95
N PHE A 25 -14.69 -12.87 11.79
CA PHE A 25 -15.91 -12.25 12.30
C PHE A 25 -16.93 -11.93 11.20
N LEU A 26 -16.61 -12.24 9.94
CA LEU A 26 -17.39 -11.84 8.78
C LEU A 26 -18.11 -13.00 8.12
N ASN A 27 -19.27 -12.71 7.54
CA ASN A 27 -19.99 -13.63 6.66
C ASN A 27 -19.37 -13.66 5.25
N GLU A 28 -19.87 -14.53 4.39
CA GLU A 28 -19.28 -14.78 3.06
C GLU A 28 -19.25 -13.54 2.15
N ALA A 29 -20.36 -12.78 2.09
CA ALA A 29 -20.42 -11.55 1.32
C ALA A 29 -19.44 -10.49 1.84
N GLN A 30 -19.36 -10.33 3.16
CA GLN A 30 -18.43 -9.39 3.79
C GLN A 30 -16.97 -9.78 3.57
N ARG A 31 -16.62 -11.07 3.64
CA ARG A 31 -15.27 -11.55 3.36
C ARG A 31 -14.83 -11.21 1.93
N MET A 32 -15.73 -11.37 0.97
CA MET A 32 -15.46 -11.02 -0.43
C MET A 32 -15.20 -9.51 -0.59
N ILE A 33 -16.04 -8.67 0.04
CA ILE A 33 -15.87 -7.20 0.01
C ILE A 33 -14.57 -6.79 0.68
N VAL A 34 -14.26 -7.33 1.86
CA VAL A 34 -13.03 -7.01 2.59
C VAL A 34 -11.81 -7.49 1.81
N GLY A 35 -11.85 -8.67 1.20
CA GLY A 35 -10.77 -9.16 0.34
C GLY A 35 -10.50 -8.22 -0.84
N MET A 36 -11.54 -7.79 -1.55
CA MET A 36 -11.42 -6.84 -2.66
C MET A 36 -10.91 -5.47 -2.19
N ALA A 37 -11.50 -4.91 -1.13
CA ALA A 37 -11.12 -3.61 -0.60
C ALA A 37 -9.67 -3.60 -0.09
N ALA A 38 -9.26 -4.64 0.64
CA ALA A 38 -7.89 -4.78 1.11
C ALA A 38 -6.92 -4.96 -0.06
N GLY A 39 -7.27 -5.77 -1.05
CA GLY A 39 -6.45 -5.96 -2.26
C GLY A 39 -6.21 -4.65 -3.00
N LEU A 40 -7.28 -3.90 -3.29
CA LEU A 40 -7.19 -2.58 -3.95
C LEU A 40 -6.41 -1.57 -3.10
N GLY A 41 -6.63 -1.55 -1.78
CA GLY A 41 -5.92 -0.69 -0.84
C GLY A 41 -4.41 -0.96 -0.83
N VAL A 42 -4.00 -2.23 -0.80
CA VAL A 42 -2.59 -2.63 -0.85
C VAL A 42 -1.96 -2.25 -2.20
N ILE A 43 -2.63 -2.51 -3.32
CA ILE A 43 -2.14 -2.12 -4.66
C ILE A 43 -1.92 -0.61 -4.74
N ASN A 44 -2.85 0.19 -4.23
CA ASN A 44 -2.72 1.64 -4.22
C ASN A 44 -1.52 2.10 -3.38
N LEU A 45 -1.36 1.56 -2.17
CA LEU A 45 -0.21 1.87 -1.31
C LEU A 45 1.12 1.45 -1.92
N LEU A 46 1.17 0.32 -2.65
CA LEU A 46 2.35 -0.07 -3.42
C LEU A 46 2.66 0.91 -4.56
N GLY A 47 1.64 1.40 -5.26
CA GLY A 47 1.77 2.45 -6.27
C GLY A 47 2.34 3.75 -5.68
N VAL A 48 1.84 4.17 -4.52
CA VAL A 48 2.37 5.33 -3.79
C VAL A 48 3.81 5.08 -3.34
N LEU A 49 4.12 3.89 -2.82
CA LEU A 49 5.48 3.53 -2.41
C LEU A 49 6.45 3.62 -3.60
N TYR A 50 6.06 3.07 -4.76
CA TYR A 50 6.83 3.15 -5.99
C TYR A 50 7.03 4.60 -6.44
N PHE A 51 5.97 5.41 -6.45
CA PHE A 51 6.06 6.84 -6.79
C PHE A 51 7.01 7.58 -5.85
N VAL A 52 6.89 7.37 -4.53
CA VAL A 52 7.77 7.99 -3.54
C VAL A 52 9.21 7.53 -3.71
N GLN A 53 9.46 6.25 -4.03
CA GLN A 53 10.79 5.74 -4.32
C GLN A 53 11.39 6.40 -5.56
N LYS A 54 10.66 6.43 -6.68
CA LYS A 54 11.11 7.02 -7.94
C LYS A 54 11.47 8.51 -7.79
N ASN A 55 10.70 9.25 -7.00
CA ASN A 55 10.94 10.69 -6.77
C ASN A 55 11.96 10.97 -5.64
N ALA A 56 12.19 10.04 -4.72
CA ALA A 56 13.18 10.20 -3.66
C ALA A 56 14.62 10.06 -4.16
N ASP A 57 14.82 9.23 -5.18
CA ASP A 57 16.14 8.88 -5.70
C ASP A 57 16.66 9.91 -6.72
N GLY A 58 15.97 11.04 -6.90
CA GLY A 58 16.48 12.16 -7.69
C GLY A 58 16.66 11.87 -9.19
N ARG A 59 16.11 10.77 -9.74
CA ARG A 59 16.02 10.53 -11.20
C ARG A 59 15.01 11.45 -11.90
N SER A 60 14.92 12.70 -11.48
CA SER A 60 14.77 13.76 -12.48
C SER A 60 16.13 13.79 -13.20
N GLU A 61 16.31 12.92 -14.18
CA GLU A 61 17.41 13.08 -15.13
C GLU A 61 17.35 14.53 -15.61
N LYS A 62 18.29 15.36 -15.14
CA LYS A 62 18.42 16.70 -15.71
C LYS A 62 18.68 16.50 -17.20
N PRO A 63 17.96 17.22 -18.09
CA PRO A 63 18.29 17.14 -19.50
C PRO A 63 19.78 17.46 -19.65
N LYS A 64 20.53 16.55 -20.26
CA LYS A 64 21.92 16.82 -20.63
C LYS A 64 21.86 17.80 -21.81
N HIS A 65 21.89 19.09 -21.48
CA HIS A 65 22.22 20.15 -22.44
C HIS A 65 23.74 20.17 -22.65
#